data_AF-A0A7G7G9Y1-F1
#
_entry.id   AF-A0A7G7G9Y1-F1
#
_cell.length_a   1.000
_cell.length_b   1.000
_cell.length_c   1.000
_cell.angle_alpha   90.00
_cell.angle_beta   90.00
_cell.angle_gamma   90.00
#
_symmetry.space_group_name_H-M   'P 1'
#
loop_
_entity.id
_entity.type
_entity.pdbx_description
1 polymer ?
#
loop_
_entity_poly.entity_id
_entity_poly.type
_entity_poly.pdbx_seq_one_letter_code
_entity_poly.pdbx_strand_id
1 'polypeptide(L)'
;MELQGTWIKDEDGYLTFSESTLERYYEMVTTKYHQVYNQFLEELDDEEEAHEQTLSAGYEMVTDYKLINDQEEFATSYYTPSYVLDIWYETDDYTQKRIYDWGFIRISSKAG
;
A
#
# COMPACT_ATOMS: atom_id res chain seq x y z
N MET A 1 -12.59 11.12 -2.82
CA MET A 1 -12.00 11.36 -1.49
C MET A 1 -10.53 11.05 -1.58
N GLU A 2 -9.69 11.90 -1.00
CA GLU A 2 -8.25 11.69 -0.91
C GLU A 2 -7.79 12.01 0.52
N LEU A 3 -6.93 11.16 1.07
CA LEU A 3 -6.30 11.32 2.37
C LEU A 3 -4.79 11.15 2.16
N GLN A 4 -3.98 11.97 2.83
CA GLN A 4 -2.53 11.85 2.79
C GLN A 4 -1.97 12.21 4.16
N GLY A 5 -0.87 11.55 4.54
CA GLY A 5 -0.14 11.88 5.75
C GLY A 5 1.15 11.07 5.84
N THR A 6 1.65 10.94 7.07
CA THR A 6 2.86 10.19 7.37
C THR A 6 2.59 8.95 8.20
N TRP A 7 3.54 8.03 8.16
CA TRP A 7 3.64 6.87 9.04
C TRP A 7 5.04 6.78 9.64
N ILE A 8 5.15 6.19 10.82
CA ILE A 8 6.42 5.90 11.51
C ILE A 8 6.37 4.43 11.94
N LYS A 9 7.46 3.70 11.73
CA LYS A 9 7.63 2.32 12.15
C LYS A 9 8.46 2.29 13.43
N ASP A 10 7.97 1.57 14.44
CA ASP A 10 8.70 1.37 15.70
C ASP A 10 9.71 0.21 15.62
N GLU A 11 10.40 -0.05 16.73
CA GLU A 11 11.42 -1.11 16.83
C GLU A 11 10.84 -2.52 16.66
N ASP A 12 9.55 -2.72 16.94
CA ASP A 12 8.83 -3.99 16.81
C ASP A 12 8.19 -4.15 15.42
N GLY A 13 8.25 -3.13 14.57
CA GLY A 13 7.74 -3.13 13.21
C GLY A 13 6.30 -2.62 13.06
N TYR A 14 5.68 -2.09 14.12
CA TYR A 14 4.33 -1.52 14.04
C TYR A 14 4.35 -0.14 13.41
N LEU A 15 3.35 0.13 12.58
CA LEU A 15 3.17 1.42 11.91
C LEU A 15 2.22 2.31 12.72
N THR A 16 2.71 3.45 13.17
CA THR A 16 1.89 4.53 13.73
C THR A 16 1.65 5.58 12.64
N PHE A 17 0.39 5.95 12.43
CA PHE A 17 0.01 6.93 11.42
C PHE A 17 -0.25 8.31 12.03
N SER A 18 0.02 9.36 11.25
CA SER A 18 -0.28 10.75 11.63
C SER A 18 -1.76 11.01 11.96
N GLU A 19 -2.67 10.22 11.40
CA GLU A 19 -4.10 10.29 11.67
C GLU A 19 -4.69 8.87 11.80
N SER A 20 -5.60 8.67 12.76
CA SER A 20 -6.30 7.39 12.96
C SER A 20 -7.17 6.98 11.75
N THR A 21 -7.60 7.96 10.96
CA THR A 21 -8.34 7.67 9.72
C THR A 21 -7.43 6.98 8.69
N LEU A 22 -6.17 7.42 8.56
CA LEU A 22 -5.20 6.79 7.66
C LEU A 22 -4.91 5.35 8.07
N GLU A 23 -4.69 5.11 9.36
CA GLU A 23 -4.51 3.78 9.93
C GLU A 23 -5.67 2.86 9.58
N ARG A 24 -6.91 3.30 9.83
CA ARG A 24 -8.11 2.52 9.52
C ARG A 24 -8.22 2.16 8.04
N TYR A 25 -7.93 3.10 7.15
CA TYR A 25 -7.96 2.81 5.71
C TYR A 25 -6.80 1.92 5.28
N TYR A 26 -5.61 2.09 5.87
CA TYR A 26 -4.47 1.22 5.65
C TYR A 26 -4.80 -0.23 6.00
N GLU A 27 -5.28 -0.47 7.22
CA GLU A 27 -5.69 -1.79 7.68
C GLU A 27 -6.79 -2.36 6.81
N MET A 28 -7.83 -1.57 6.50
CA MET A 28 -8.95 -2.02 5.66
C MET A 28 -8.49 -2.45 4.26
N VAL A 29 -7.65 -1.65 3.59
CA VAL A 29 -7.18 -1.92 2.23
C VAL A 29 -6.23 -3.12 2.20
N THR A 30 -5.22 -3.13 3.06
CA THR A 30 -4.21 -4.21 3.13
C THR A 30 -4.83 -5.53 3.57
N THR A 31 -5.66 -5.53 4.63
CA THR A 31 -6.38 -6.73 5.08
C THR A 31 -7.27 -7.28 3.98
N LYS A 32 -7.99 -6.42 3.25
CA LYS A 32 -8.89 -6.89 2.19
C LYS A 32 -8.11 -7.50 1.03
N TYR A 33 -7.00 -6.90 0.62
CA TYR A 33 -6.10 -7.46 -0.38
C TYR A 33 -5.62 -8.87 0.04
N HIS A 34 -5.03 -8.98 1.24
CA HIS A 34 -4.49 -10.26 1.72
C HIS A 34 -5.57 -11.32 1.92
N GLN A 35 -6.77 -10.94 2.37
CA GLN A 35 -7.89 -11.86 2.48
C GLN A 35 -8.26 -12.47 1.12
N VAL A 36 -8.39 -11.64 0.07
CA VAL A 36 -8.76 -12.10 -1.27
C VAL A 36 -7.64 -12.96 -1.88
N TYR A 37 -6.39 -12.51 -1.77
CA TYR A 37 -5.24 -13.26 -2.27
C TYR A 37 -5.12 -14.64 -1.60
N ASN A 38 -5.21 -14.68 -0.26
CA ASN A 38 -5.12 -15.94 0.48
C ASN A 38 -6.29 -16.88 0.18
N GLN A 39 -7.49 -16.34 -0.07
CA GLN A 39 -8.64 -17.15 -0.49
C GLN A 39 -8.34 -17.85 -1.83
N PHE A 40 -7.85 -17.12 -2.84
CA PHE A 40 -7.50 -17.73 -4.12
C PHE A 40 -6.33 -18.70 -4.00
N LEU A 41 -5.34 -18.40 -3.16
CA LEU A 41 -4.22 -19.29 -2.90
C LEU A 41 -4.68 -20.61 -2.27
N GLU A 42 -5.62 -20.57 -1.34
CA GLU A 42 -6.22 -21.77 -0.72
C GLU A 42 -7.09 -22.57 -1.70
N GLU A 43 -7.83 -21.89 -2.59
CA GLU A 43 -8.74 -22.52 -3.55
C GLU A 43 -8.01 -23.20 -4.73
N LEU A 44 -6.91 -22.61 -5.18
CA LEU A 44 -6.21 -23.03 -6.41
C LEU A 44 -4.95 -23.85 -6.13
N ASP A 45 -4.35 -23.70 -4.94
CA ASP A 45 -3.07 -24.34 -4.57
C ASP A 45 -1.92 -24.05 -5.55
N ASP A 46 -2.00 -22.91 -6.25
CA ASP A 46 -1.03 -22.40 -7.21
C ASP A 46 -0.89 -20.87 -7.06
N GLU A 47 0.33 -20.40 -6.84
CA GLU A 47 0.62 -18.98 -6.61
C GLU A 47 0.40 -18.10 -7.84
N GLU A 48 0.69 -18.61 -9.04
CA GLU A 48 0.54 -17.88 -10.30
C GLU A 48 -0.94 -17.72 -10.63
N GLU A 49 -1.73 -18.80 -10.57
CA GLU A 49 -3.18 -18.74 -10.78
C GLU A 49 -3.88 -17.88 -9.72
N ALA A 50 -3.46 -17.96 -8.45
CA ALA A 50 -4.00 -17.12 -7.38
C ALA A 50 -3.72 -15.63 -7.60
N HIS A 51 -2.51 -15.30 -8.07
CA HIS A 51 -2.17 -13.93 -8.44
C HIS A 51 -3.05 -13.42 -9.60
N GLU A 52 -3.21 -14.21 -10.66
CA GLU A 52 -4.05 -13.85 -11.81
C GLU A 52 -5.52 -13.63 -11.41
N GLN A 53 -6.07 -14.50 -10.56
CA GLN A 53 -7.45 -14.33 -10.06
C GLN A 53 -7.60 -13.11 -9.15
N THR A 54 -6.60 -12.84 -8.31
CA THR A 54 -6.57 -11.64 -7.46
C THR A 54 -6.59 -10.37 -8.32
N LEU A 55 -5.76 -10.34 -9.37
CA LEU A 55 -5.72 -9.24 -10.34
C LEU A 55 -7.05 -9.10 -11.08
N SER A 56 -7.63 -10.20 -11.54
CA SER A 56 -8.94 -10.24 -12.21
C SER A 56 -10.07 -9.70 -11.32
N ALA A 57 -9.99 -9.96 -10.01
CA ALA A 57 -10.91 -9.42 -9.01
C ALA A 57 -10.70 -7.91 -8.70
N GLY A 58 -9.73 -7.26 -9.34
CA GLY A 58 -9.42 -5.85 -9.18
C GLY A 58 -8.53 -5.53 -7.98
N TYR A 59 -7.82 -6.54 -7.46
CA TYR A 59 -6.88 -6.43 -6.36
C TYR A 59 -5.45 -6.62 -6.86
N GLU A 60 -4.55 -5.73 -6.47
CA GLU A 60 -3.15 -5.81 -6.90
C GLU A 60 -2.24 -5.15 -5.88
N MET A 61 -1.06 -5.72 -5.63
CA MET A 61 0.00 -5.10 -4.84
C MET A 61 1.24 -4.96 -5.73
N VAL A 62 1.67 -3.72 -5.96
CA VAL A 62 2.83 -3.42 -6.81
C VAL A 62 3.84 -2.62 -6.00
N THR A 63 5.10 -3.00 -6.04
CA THR A 63 6.20 -2.20 -5.47
C THR A 63 7.10 -1.73 -6.60
N ASP A 64 7.01 -0.46 -6.97
CA ASP A 64 7.79 0.13 -8.07
C ASP A 64 7.87 1.66 -7.93
N TYR A 65 8.61 2.31 -8.83
CA TYR A 65 8.62 3.76 -8.96
C TYR A 65 7.32 4.27 -9.59
N LYS A 66 6.79 5.33 -8.99
CA LYS A 66 5.55 5.99 -9.41
C LYS A 66 5.65 7.49 -9.20
N LEU A 67 5.04 8.26 -10.09
CA LEU A 67 4.93 9.70 -9.92
C LEU A 67 3.88 10.03 -8.83
N ILE A 68 4.32 10.63 -7.73
CA ILE A 68 3.50 11.08 -6.62
C ILE A 68 3.90 12.54 -6.33
N ASN A 69 2.93 13.46 -6.34
CA ASN A 69 3.18 14.90 -6.12
C ASN A 69 4.31 15.47 -7.00
N ASP A 70 4.30 15.10 -8.28
CA ASP A 70 5.31 15.48 -9.28
C ASP A 70 6.74 15.00 -8.99
N GLN A 71 6.90 14.05 -8.06
CA GLN A 71 8.17 13.41 -7.72
C GLN A 71 8.11 11.91 -7.98
N GLU A 72 9.24 11.34 -8.43
CA GLU A 72 9.36 9.90 -8.64
C GLU A 72 9.62 9.23 -7.30
N GLU A 73 8.63 8.50 -6.80
CA GLU A 73 8.66 7.86 -5.49
C GLU A 73 8.69 6.34 -5.65
N PHE A 74 9.52 5.66 -4.86
CA PHE A 74 9.50 4.20 -4.79
C PHE A 74 8.46 3.75 -3.76
N ALA A 75 7.29 3.35 -4.26
CA ALA A 75 6.11 3.12 -3.45
C ALA A 75 5.61 1.67 -3.56
N THR A 76 5.09 1.16 -2.45
CA THR A 76 4.19 0.00 -2.48
C THR A 76 2.77 0.52 -2.66
N SER A 77 2.12 0.10 -3.74
CA SER A 77 0.75 0.46 -4.09
C SER A 77 -0.17 -0.74 -3.91
N TYR A 78 -1.24 -0.58 -3.13
CA TYR A 78 -2.34 -1.53 -3.05
C TYR A 78 -3.54 -1.00 -3.84
N TYR A 79 -3.92 -1.71 -4.88
CA TYR A 79 -5.11 -1.46 -5.65
C TYR A 79 -6.23 -2.37 -5.16
N THR A 80 -7.40 -1.79 -4.94
CA THR A 80 -8.65 -2.50 -4.70
C THR A 80 -9.72 -1.94 -5.63
N PRO A 81 -10.92 -2.54 -5.71
CA PRO A 81 -12.02 -1.98 -6.50
C PRO A 81 -12.44 -0.57 -6.06
N SER A 82 -12.29 -0.24 -4.77
CA SER A 82 -12.79 1.03 -4.21
C SER A 82 -11.69 2.04 -3.87
N TYR A 83 -10.46 1.60 -3.64
CA TYR A 83 -9.37 2.43 -3.15
C TYR A 83 -8.04 2.10 -3.82
N VAL A 84 -7.18 3.11 -3.90
CA VAL A 84 -5.75 2.97 -4.13
C VAL A 84 -5.03 3.51 -2.91
N LEU A 85 -4.15 2.70 -2.34
CA LEU A 85 -3.26 3.08 -1.25
C LEU A 85 -1.83 3.06 -1.77
N ASP A 86 -1.13 4.18 -1.64
CA ASP A 86 0.30 4.30 -1.91
C ASP A 86 1.02 4.51 -0.57
N ILE A 87 2.05 3.71 -0.27
CA ILE A 87 2.93 3.90 0.87
C ILE A 87 4.38 3.95 0.39
N TRP A 88 5.14 4.96 0.81
CA TRP A 88 6.54 5.14 0.42
C TRP A 88 7.37 5.71 1.58
N TYR A 89 8.69 5.60 1.46
CA TYR A 89 9.65 6.01 2.48
C TYR A 89 10.13 7.45 2.23
N GLU A 90 10.45 8.17 3.30
CA GLU A 90 11.25 9.40 3.17
C GLU A 90 12.65 9.05 2.64
N THR A 91 13.24 9.95 1.85
CA THR A 91 14.68 9.98 1.58
C THR A 91 15.41 11.03 2.42
N ASP A 92 16.53 10.66 3.02
CA ASP A 92 17.43 11.61 3.68
C ASP A 92 17.98 12.63 2.66
N ASP A 93 17.76 13.93 2.89
CA ASP A 93 18.13 15.00 1.97
C ASP A 93 19.61 15.00 1.56
N TYR A 94 20.50 14.60 2.46
CA TYR A 94 21.95 14.64 2.22
C TYR A 94 22.46 13.42 1.47
N THR A 95 22.00 12.23 1.87
CA THR A 95 22.48 10.95 1.33
C THR A 95 21.61 10.37 0.23
N GLN A 96 20.39 10.90 0.05
CA GLN A 96 19.35 10.41 -0.86
C GLN A 96 18.98 8.94 -0.60
N LYS A 97 19.25 8.45 0.63
CA LYS A 97 18.92 7.08 1.04
C LYS A 97 17.55 7.04 1.69
N ARG A 98 16.81 5.97 1.43
CA ARG A 98 15.51 5.71 2.08
C ARG A 98 15.69 5.51 3.58
N ILE A 99 14.85 6.18 4.36
CA ILE A 99 14.72 6.00 5.80
C ILE A 99 13.61 4.98 6.01
N TYR A 100 13.97 3.76 6.42
CA TYR A 100 13.00 2.66 6.50
C TYR A 100 12.03 2.74 7.70
N ASP A 101 12.21 3.75 8.55
CA ASP A 101 11.49 3.88 9.82
C ASP A 101 10.39 4.94 9.77
N TRP A 102 10.26 5.67 8.66
CA TRP A 102 9.14 6.57 8.44
C TRP A 102 8.94 6.88 6.96
N GLY A 103 7.79 7.45 6.65
CA GLY A 103 7.52 7.95 5.31
C GLY A 103 6.11 8.45 5.19
N PHE A 104 5.57 8.32 3.99
CA PHE A 104 4.29 8.88 3.61
C PHE A 104 3.30 7.81 3.16
N ILE A 105 2.04 8.16 3.28
CA ILE A 105 0.91 7.37 2.82
C ILE A 105 -0.07 8.28 2.10
N ARG A 106 -0.63 7.81 1.00
CA ARG A 106 -1.74 8.43 0.28
C ARG A 106 -2.82 7.40 0.00
N ILE A 107 -4.07 7.78 0.22
CA ILE A 107 -5.23 6.92 0.01
C ILE A 107 -6.21 7.71 -0.85
N SER A 108 -6.53 7.17 -2.02
CA SER A 108 -7.48 7.76 -2.96
C SER A 108 -8.62 6.80 -3.23
N SER A 109 -9.85 7.31 -3.27
CA SER A 109 -11.00 6.52 -3.73
C SER A 109 -10.95 6.40 -5.26
N LYS A 110 -11.10 5.20 -5.81
CA LYS A 110 -11.39 5.05 -7.24
C LYS A 110 -12.80 5.59 -7.48
N ALA A 111 -12.92 6.64 -8.29
CA ALA A 111 -14.25 7.08 -8.72
C ALA A 111 -14.88 5.94 -9.53
N GLY A 112 -16.03 5.45 -9.08
CA GLY A 112 -16.85 4.50 -9.82
C GLY A 112 -17.54 5.13 -11.02
#